data_AF-A0A7J7MGB0-F1
#
_entry.id   AF-A0A7J7MGB0-F1
#
_cell.length_a   1.000
_cell.length_b   1.000
_cell.length_c   1.000
_cell.angle_alpha   90.00
_cell.angle_beta   90.00
_cell.angle_gamma   90.00
#
_symmetry.space_group_name_H-M   'P 1'
#
loop_
_entity.id
_entity.type
_entity.pdbx_description
1 polymer ?
#
loop_
_entity_poly.entity_id
_entity_poly.type
_entity_poly.pdbx_seq_one_letter_code
_entity_poly.pdbx_strand_id
1 'polypeptide(L)'
;MVNATTMADDCILGSMKFDRIVFNFPHAGFDKSLSRHQQIWQHQKLVFNFFMNAKRMLSDGGEIHVVHKCYGFFLEWNIVMLAAYN
;
A
#
# COMPACT_ATOMS: atom_id res chain seq x y z
N MET A 1 -3.07 -0.98 -17.44
CA MET A 1 -3.03 -0.38 -16.09
C MET A 1 -2.81 -1.53 -15.12
N VAL A 2 -1.83 -1.44 -14.22
CA VAL A 2 -1.47 -2.53 -13.30
C VAL A 2 -2.15 -2.27 -11.96
N ASN A 3 -2.74 -3.30 -11.36
CA ASN A 3 -3.27 -3.22 -10.00
C ASN A 3 -2.15 -3.57 -9.01
N ALA A 4 -1.76 -2.61 -8.17
CA ALA A 4 -0.69 -2.81 -7.18
C ALA A 4 -1.03 -3.84 -6.10
N THR A 5 -2.30 -4.25 -5.91
CA THR A 5 -2.63 -5.36 -5.01
C THR A 5 -2.36 -6.73 -5.62
N THR A 6 -2.11 -6.81 -6.93
CA THR A 6 -1.91 -8.07 -7.68
C THR A 6 -0.73 -7.98 -8.67
N MET A 7 0.16 -6.99 -8.54
CA MET A 7 1.25 -6.76 -9.51
C MET A 7 2.30 -7.89 -9.48
N ALA A 8 2.45 -8.56 -8.35
CA ALA A 8 3.29 -9.76 -8.23
C ALA A 8 2.72 -10.99 -8.98
N ASP A 9 1.46 -10.94 -9.39
CA ASP A 9 0.79 -11.99 -10.17
C ASP A 9 0.73 -11.65 -11.67
N ASP A 10 1.20 -10.46 -12.05
CA ASP A 10 1.33 -10.06 -13.45
C ASP A 10 2.43 -10.88 -14.14
N CYS A 11 2.19 -11.33 -15.37
CA CYS A 11 3.08 -12.25 -16.06
C CYS A 11 4.46 -11.65 -16.39
N ILE A 12 4.56 -10.33 -16.50
CA ILE A 12 5.82 -9.63 -16.77
C ILE A 12 6.39 -9.15 -15.43
N LEU A 13 5.64 -8.32 -14.69
CA LEU A 13 6.16 -7.68 -13.48
C LEU A 13 6.45 -8.67 -12.36
N GLY A 14 5.64 -9.73 -12.20
CA GLY A 14 5.80 -10.73 -11.15
C GLY A 14 7.11 -11.52 -11.25
N SER A 15 7.75 -11.53 -12.41
CA SER A 15 9.08 -12.13 -12.62
C SER A 15 10.25 -11.20 -12.29
N MET A 16 9.98 -9.94 -12.00
CA MET A 16 11.00 -8.92 -11.71
C MET A 16 11.19 -8.74 -10.20
N LYS A 17 12.42 -8.36 -9.84
CA LYS A 17 12.77 -7.90 -8.49
C LYS A 17 13.20 -6.45 -8.53
N PHE A 18 12.87 -5.71 -7.48
CA PHE A 18 13.11 -4.27 -7.39
C PHE A 18 13.84 -3.92 -6.11
N ASP A 19 14.89 -3.09 -6.23
CA ASP A 19 15.58 -2.52 -5.07
C ASP A 19 14.73 -1.42 -4.40
N ARG A 20 13.80 -0.83 -5.15
CA ARG A 20 12.90 0.20 -4.64
C ARG A 20 11.53 0.12 -5.30
N ILE A 21 10.49 0.13 -4.48
CA ILE A 21 9.10 0.29 -4.91
C ILE A 21 8.53 1.54 -4.24
N VAL A 22 7.94 2.46 -5.02
CA VAL A 22 7.43 3.74 -4.52
C VAL A 22 5.91 3.81 -4.71
N PHE A 23 5.19 3.98 -3.61
CA PHE A 23 3.76 4.26 -3.62
C PHE A 23 3.51 5.73 -3.29
N ASN A 24 3.03 6.49 -4.28
CA ASN A 24 2.70 7.90 -4.10
C ASN A 24 1.25 8.08 -3.66
N PHE A 25 1.03 8.20 -2.34
CA PHE A 25 -0.27 8.41 -1.71
C PHE A 25 -1.36 7.41 -2.13
N PRO A 26 -1.18 6.11 -1.80
CA PRO A 26 -2.19 5.08 -2.08
C PRO A 26 -3.53 5.43 -1.40
N HIS A 27 -4.61 5.56 -2.18
CA HIS A 27 -5.90 6.07 -1.70
C HIS A 27 -7.07 5.22 -2.21
N ALA A 28 -7.93 4.75 -1.30
CA ALA A 28 -9.08 3.87 -1.60
C ALA A 28 -10.32 4.63 -2.10
N GLY A 29 -10.16 5.88 -2.54
CA GLY A 29 -11.27 6.81 -2.77
C GLY A 29 -11.93 7.29 -1.47
N PHE A 30 -13.01 8.07 -1.59
CA PHE A 30 -13.80 8.56 -0.46
C PHE A 30 -15.28 8.32 -0.77
N ASP A 31 -15.93 7.49 0.03
CA ASP A 31 -17.36 7.22 -0.08
C ASP A 31 -18.09 7.86 1.10
N LYS A 32 -18.93 8.86 0.79
CA LYS A 32 -19.68 9.62 1.79
C LYS A 32 -20.77 8.78 2.48
N SER A 33 -21.14 7.64 1.92
CA SER A 33 -22.10 6.71 2.54
C SER A 33 -21.45 5.87 3.65
N LEU A 34 -20.12 5.75 3.67
CA LEU A 34 -19.40 5.00 4.68
C LEU A 34 -19.15 5.85 5.92
N SER A 35 -19.24 5.21 7.09
CA SER A 35 -18.76 5.82 8.33
C SER A 35 -17.26 6.10 8.24
N ARG A 36 -16.80 7.09 9.02
CA ARG A 36 -15.38 7.44 9.13
C ARG A 36 -14.48 6.24 9.42
N HIS A 37 -14.91 5.35 10.31
CA HIS A 37 -14.15 4.14 10.65
C HIS A 37 -14.03 3.19 9.44
N GLN A 38 -15.12 2.97 8.70
CA GLN A 38 -15.09 2.14 7.49
C GLN A 38 -14.18 2.75 6.43
N GLN A 39 -14.17 4.07 6.27
CA GLN A 39 -13.26 4.73 5.34
C GLN A 39 -11.80 4.53 5.74
N ILE A 40 -11.44 4.75 7.02
CA ILE A 40 -10.09 4.49 7.53
C ILE A 40 -9.69 3.04 7.27
N TRP A 41 -10.59 2.09 7.57
CA TRP A 41 -10.32 0.67 7.35
C TRP A 41 -10.05 0.34 5.87
N GLN A 42 -10.79 0.94 4.93
CA GLN A 42 -10.55 0.73 3.50
C GLN A 42 -9.17 1.23 3.06
N HIS A 43 -8.74 2.38 3.58
CA HIS A 43 -7.38 2.90 3.33
C HIS A 43 -6.30 1.99 3.92
N GLN A 44 -6.49 1.55 5.17
CA GLN A 44 -5.56 0.63 5.83
C GLN A 44 -5.44 -0.69 5.06
N LYS A 45 -6.57 -1.26 4.64
CA LYS A 45 -6.62 -2.49 3.86
C LYS A 45 -5.91 -2.35 2.52
N LEU A 46 -6.09 -1.22 1.82
CA LEU A 46 -5.41 -0.95 0.56
C LEU A 46 -3.89 -0.91 0.76
N VAL A 47 -3.42 -0.10 1.72
CA VAL A 47 -1.99 0.07 2.01
C VAL A 47 -1.35 -1.24 2.45
N PHE A 48 -2.03 -2.01 3.31
CA PHE A 48 -1.58 -3.32 3.74
C PHE A 48 -1.40 -4.29 2.56
N ASN A 49 -2.38 -4.35 1.65
CA ASN A 49 -2.29 -5.20 0.45
C ASN A 49 -1.19 -4.74 -0.52
N PHE A 50 -0.91 -3.43 -0.59
CA PHE A 50 0.22 -2.92 -1.36
C PHE A 50 1.54 -3.41 -0.78
N PHE A 51 1.71 -3.37 0.54
CA PHE A 51 2.91 -3.90 1.21
C PHE A 51 3.08 -5.40 0.99
N MET A 52 2.04 -6.19 1.22
CA MET A 52 2.07 -7.64 1.02
C MET A 52 2.47 -8.01 -0.42
N ASN A 53 1.90 -7.30 -1.41
CA ASN A 53 2.20 -7.58 -2.80
C ASN A 53 3.61 -7.12 -3.19
N ALA A 54 4.02 -5.90 -2.80
CA ALA A 54 5.34 -5.35 -3.06
C ALA A 54 6.46 -6.18 -2.44
N LYS A 55 6.28 -6.70 -1.22
CA LYS A 55 7.27 -7.52 -0.52
C LYS A 55 7.67 -8.76 -1.33
N ARG A 56 6.73 -9.36 -2.09
CA ARG A 56 7.01 -10.50 -2.99
C ARG A 56 7.95 -10.12 -4.14
N MET A 57 8.07 -8.85 -4.45
CA MET A 57 8.80 -8.31 -5.59
C MET A 57 10.06 -7.53 -5.19
N LEU A 58 10.40 -7.46 -3.89
CA LEU A 58 11.66 -6.84 -3.47
C LEU A 58 12.86 -7.74 -3.73
N SER A 59 13.95 -7.10 -4.15
CA SER A 59 15.31 -7.66 -4.08
C SER A 59 15.76 -7.80 -2.61
N ASP A 60 16.84 -8.54 -2.38
CA ASP A 60 17.48 -8.59 -1.06
C ASP A 60 17.93 -7.19 -0.63
N GLY A 61 17.46 -6.74 0.54
CA GLY A 61 17.71 -5.38 1.04
C GLY A 61 16.90 -4.28 0.34
N GLY A 62 15.96 -4.63 -0.53
CA GLY A 62 15.09 -3.67 -1.19
C GLY A 62 14.14 -2.94 -0.24
N GLU A 63 13.70 -1.75 -0.64
CA GLU A 63 12.91 -0.84 0.18
C GLU A 63 11.55 -0.50 -0.45
N ILE A 64 10.54 -0.36 0.41
CA ILE A 64 9.23 0.20 0.03
C ILE A 64 9.13 1.62 0.59
N HIS A 65 8.88 2.59 -0.29
CA HIS A 65 8.72 3.99 0.06
C HIS A 65 7.26 4.40 -0.14
N VAL A 66 6.65 5.00 0.88
CA VAL A 66 5.27 5.50 0.80
C VAL A 66 5.25 6.98 1.09
N VAL A 67 4.75 7.76 0.13
CA VAL A 67 4.43 9.16 0.36
C VAL A 67 3.01 9.22 0.92
N HIS A 68 2.84 9.84 2.08
CA HIS A 68 1.55 9.96 2.75
C HIS A 68 1.38 11.31 3.43
N LYS A 69 0.13 11.70 3.65
CA LYS A 69 -0.22 12.90 4.44
C LYS A 69 -0.13 12.57 5.93
N CYS A 70 0.59 13.37 6.69
CA CYS A 70 0.83 13.15 8.12
C CYS A 70 0.03 14.09 9.01
N TYR A 71 -1.27 14.29 8.73
CA TYR A 71 -2.13 15.14 9.57
C TYR A 71 -3.59 14.68 9.60
N GLY A 72 -4.27 14.96 10.72
CA GLY A 72 -5.70 14.72 10.91
C GLY A 72 -6.11 13.28 10.59
N PHE A 73 -7.18 13.15 9.80
CA PHE A 73 -7.74 11.86 9.33
C PHE A 73 -6.69 10.90 8.74
N PHE A 74 -5.66 11.43 8.08
CA PHE A 74 -4.64 10.60 7.41
C PHE A 74 -3.68 9.94 8.41
N LEU A 75 -3.46 10.52 9.59
CA LEU A 75 -2.60 9.91 10.62
C LEU A 75 -3.17 8.58 11.14
N GLU A 76 -4.49 8.46 11.18
CA GLU A 76 -5.17 7.27 11.71
C GLU A 76 -5.09 6.05 10.81
N TRP A 77 -4.60 6.21 9.59
CA TRP A 77 -4.27 5.06 8.76
C TRP A 77 -3.12 4.26 9.37
N ASN A 78 -2.26 4.90 10.19
CA ASN A 78 -1.18 4.26 10.92
C ASN A 78 -0.31 3.36 10.01
N ILE A 79 0.18 3.93 8.91
CA ILE A 79 0.93 3.22 7.86
C ILE A 79 2.17 2.51 8.43
N VAL A 80 2.85 3.12 9.41
CA VAL A 80 4.02 2.51 10.06
C VAL A 80 3.66 1.20 10.74
N MET A 81 2.51 1.14 11.43
CA MET A 81 2.03 -0.10 12.05
C MET A 81 1.66 -1.15 10.99
N LEU A 82 1.04 -0.74 9.88
CA LEU A 82 0.71 -1.66 8.78
C LEU A 82 1.97 -2.27 8.12
N ALA A 83 3.05 -1.48 8.01
CA ALA A 83 4.33 -1.95 7.51
C ALA A 83 5.00 -2.94 8.50
N ALA A 84 4.82 -2.74 9.80
CA ALA A 84 5.41 -3.62 10.82
C ALA A 84 4.78 -5.02 10.89
N TYR A 85 3.55 -5.21 10.39
CA TYR A 85 2.94 -6.54 10.26
C TYR A 85 3.49 -7.38 9.10
N ASN A 86 4.32 -6.80 8.23
CA ASN A 86 4.78 -7.43 7.00
C ASN A 86 6.11 -8.15 7.14
#